data_AF-A0A3C0QYW0-F1
#
_entry.id   AF-A0A3C0QYW0-F1
#
_cell.length_a   1.000
_cell.length_b   1.000
_cell.length_c   1.000
_cell.angle_alpha   90.00
_cell.angle_beta   90.00
_cell.angle_gamma   90.00
#
_symmetry.space_group_name_H-M   'P 1'
#
loop_
_entity.id
_entity.type
_entity.pdbx_description
1 polymer ?
#
loop_
_entity_poly.entity_id
_entity_poly.type
_entity_poly.pdbx_seq_one_letter_code
_entity_poly.pdbx_strand_id
1 'polypeptide(L)'
;MKFTLPLIVLMSFLLSGLATAKGSGHFNPNPNCNNPSIAPLTLGSERTYKYFPLLANKRVAVAGNHTSLIGSTHLVDSLVSAGVRVVRIFSPEHGFRGTAPDGAYVPSGLDKDKGIMVVSLYGPARRPTAEQLSDVDIILFDMQDVGARFYTYISTMTMLMQEAARHSIPFIVLDRPNPNGHFIDG
;
A
#
# COMPACT_ATOMS: atom_id res chain seq x y z
N MET A 1 -46.24 29.89 -27.95
CA MET A 1 -46.65 28.77 -28.80
C MET A 1 -45.73 28.69 -30.01
N LYS A 2 -44.77 27.77 -30.00
CA LYS A 2 -43.95 27.40 -31.16
C LYS A 2 -43.97 25.88 -31.23
N PHE A 3 -44.45 25.37 -32.35
CA PHE A 3 -44.74 23.97 -32.64
C PHE A 3 -43.81 23.53 -33.79
N THR A 4 -43.49 22.23 -33.82
CA THR A 4 -42.92 21.42 -34.95
C THR A 4 -41.44 21.65 -35.30
N LEU A 5 -40.58 20.67 -35.62
CA LEU A 5 -40.57 19.19 -35.74
C LEU A 5 -39.06 18.77 -35.72
N PRO A 6 -38.68 17.48 -35.52
CA PRO A 6 -37.30 17.07 -35.31
C PRO A 6 -36.54 16.83 -36.62
N LEU A 7 -35.26 17.20 -36.63
CA LEU A 7 -34.33 16.89 -37.73
C LEU A 7 -33.81 15.45 -37.55
N ILE A 8 -34.36 14.55 -38.37
CA ILE A 8 -33.90 13.16 -38.53
C ILE A 8 -32.61 13.19 -39.34
N VAL A 9 -31.48 12.84 -38.71
CA VAL A 9 -30.21 12.60 -39.41
C VAL A 9 -30.14 11.10 -39.71
N LEU A 10 -30.42 10.75 -40.95
CA LEU A 10 -30.21 9.41 -41.51
C LEU A 10 -28.92 9.47 -42.36
N MET A 11 -27.79 9.01 -41.82
CA MET A 11 -26.59 8.73 -42.63
C MET A 11 -26.25 7.24 -42.60
N SER A 12 -26.68 6.60 -43.69
CA SER A 12 -26.04 5.50 -44.43
C SER A 12 -24.94 4.69 -43.73
N PHE A 13 -25.28 3.41 -43.54
CA PHE A 13 -24.39 2.26 -43.51
C PHE A 13 -23.38 2.31 -44.67
N LEU A 14 -22.10 2.21 -44.34
CA LEU A 14 -21.05 1.72 -45.23
C LEU A 14 -20.37 0.53 -44.55
N LEU A 15 -20.72 -0.65 -45.07
CA LEU A 15 -20.17 -1.94 -44.72
C LEU A 15 -18.85 -2.11 -45.47
N SER A 16 -17.72 -2.16 -44.77
CA SER A 16 -16.48 -2.69 -45.36
C SER A 16 -15.51 -3.16 -44.29
N GLY A 17 -15.18 -4.46 -44.34
CA GLY A 17 -13.86 -4.95 -43.96
C GLY A 17 -13.70 -5.53 -42.57
N LEU A 18 -14.26 -6.71 -42.34
CA LEU A 18 -13.77 -7.64 -41.32
C LEU A 18 -12.48 -8.29 -41.86
N ALA A 19 -11.31 -7.90 -41.35
CA ALA A 19 -10.05 -8.59 -41.59
C ALA A 19 -9.47 -9.03 -40.24
N THR A 20 -9.88 -10.22 -39.80
CA THR A 20 -9.24 -10.94 -38.70
C THR A 20 -7.92 -11.53 -39.20
N ALA A 21 -6.79 -10.91 -38.84
CA ALA A 21 -5.49 -11.58 -38.92
C ALA A 21 -5.42 -12.62 -37.80
N LYS A 22 -5.78 -13.86 -38.14
CA LYS A 22 -5.70 -15.03 -37.27
C LYS A 22 -4.22 -15.43 -37.17
N GLY A 23 -3.50 -14.84 -36.23
CA GLY A 23 -2.17 -15.30 -35.83
C GLY A 23 -2.30 -16.65 -35.14
N SER A 24 -2.16 -17.74 -35.91
CA SER A 24 -2.11 -19.10 -35.38
C SER A 24 -0.73 -19.37 -34.76
N GLY A 25 -0.47 -18.79 -33.60
CA GLY A 25 0.50 -19.33 -32.67
C GLY A 25 -0.18 -20.48 -31.93
N HIS A 26 0.13 -21.73 -32.29
CA HIS A 26 -0.20 -22.89 -31.47
C HIS A 26 0.58 -22.77 -30.15
N PHE A 27 -0.02 -22.17 -29.12
CA PHE A 27 0.45 -22.37 -27.76
C PHE A 27 0.03 -23.78 -27.38
N ASN A 28 0.99 -24.70 -27.34
CA ASN A 28 0.77 -26.04 -26.82
C ASN A 28 1.14 -26.00 -25.33
N PRO A 29 0.20 -25.78 -24.40
CA PRO A 29 0.51 -25.87 -22.99
C PRO A 29 0.93 -27.31 -22.73
N ASN A 30 2.19 -27.52 -22.37
CA ASN A 30 2.70 -28.82 -21.99
C ASN A 30 1.80 -29.38 -20.87
N PRO A 31 1.07 -30.50 -21.09
CA PRO A 31 0.13 -31.03 -20.10
C PRO A 31 0.83 -31.61 -18.86
N ASN A 32 2.16 -31.61 -18.82
CA ASN A 32 2.97 -32.13 -17.71
C ASN A 32 3.55 -31.03 -16.81
N CYS A 33 3.04 -29.80 -16.85
CA CYS A 33 3.28 -28.86 -15.75
C CYS A 33 2.41 -29.28 -14.56
N ASN A 34 2.85 -30.36 -13.88
CA ASN A 34 2.47 -30.63 -12.50
C ASN A 34 2.88 -29.40 -11.70
N ASN A 35 1.95 -28.46 -11.54
CA ASN A 35 2.14 -27.24 -10.79
C ASN A 35 2.51 -27.69 -9.37
N PRO A 36 3.78 -27.61 -8.94
CA PRO A 36 4.10 -27.93 -7.57
C PRO A 36 3.24 -26.98 -6.75
N SER A 37 2.38 -27.51 -5.88
CA SER A 37 1.48 -26.72 -5.05
C SER A 37 2.27 -25.55 -4.49
N ILE A 38 2.08 -24.35 -5.06
CA ILE A 38 2.85 -23.17 -4.70
C ILE A 38 2.44 -22.91 -3.26
N ALA A 39 3.32 -23.24 -2.32
CA ALA A 39 3.08 -22.95 -0.92
C ALA A 39 2.75 -21.46 -0.81
N PRO A 40 1.66 -21.08 -0.14
CA PRO A 40 1.30 -19.67 0.00
C PRO A 40 2.48 -18.88 0.55
N LEU A 41 2.80 -17.77 -0.09
CA LEU A 41 3.88 -16.91 0.35
C LEU A 41 3.53 -16.32 1.73
N THR A 42 4.45 -16.44 2.69
CA THR A 42 4.31 -15.81 4.01
C THR A 42 4.95 -14.42 4.01
N LEU A 43 4.13 -13.38 4.20
CA LEU A 43 4.52 -11.98 4.24
C LEU A 43 5.41 -11.65 5.45
N GLY A 44 6.11 -10.52 5.40
CA GLY A 44 6.88 -10.02 6.54
C GLY A 44 6.02 -9.80 7.79
N SER A 45 4.80 -9.26 7.61
CA SER A 45 3.84 -8.99 8.68
C SER A 45 3.30 -10.26 9.36
N GLU A 46 3.27 -11.39 8.67
CA GLU A 46 2.79 -12.67 9.22
C GLU A 46 3.83 -13.39 10.07
N ARG A 47 5.10 -12.99 9.98
CA ARG A 47 6.23 -13.62 10.69
C ARG A 47 6.41 -13.03 12.09
N THR A 48 5.31 -12.92 12.85
CA THR A 48 5.26 -12.27 14.18
C THR A 48 6.33 -12.80 15.14
N TYR A 49 6.60 -14.11 15.12
CA TYR A 49 7.65 -14.75 15.93
C TYR A 49 9.06 -14.17 15.73
N LYS A 50 9.36 -13.55 14.58
CA LYS A 50 10.66 -12.94 14.32
C LYS A 50 10.80 -11.55 14.90
N TYR A 51 9.74 -10.75 14.85
CA TYR A 51 9.83 -9.31 15.14
C TYR A 51 9.11 -8.90 16.43
N PHE A 52 8.06 -9.60 16.89
CA PHE A 52 7.40 -9.29 18.16
C PHE A 52 8.36 -9.27 19.36
N PRO A 53 9.30 -10.23 19.50
CA PRO A 53 10.29 -10.16 20.59
C PRO A 53 11.14 -8.89 20.55
N LEU A 54 11.41 -8.34 19.37
CA LEU A 54 12.18 -7.11 19.19
C LEU A 54 11.40 -5.86 19.61
N LEU A 55 10.07 -5.95 19.73
CA LEU A 55 9.17 -4.85 20.11
C LEU A 55 8.88 -4.80 21.62
N ALA A 56 9.30 -5.81 22.37
CA ALA A 56 9.01 -5.91 23.79
C ALA A 56 9.54 -4.67 24.53
N ASN A 57 8.70 -4.05 25.35
CA ASN A 57 9.00 -2.84 26.11
C ASN A 57 9.41 -1.61 25.27
N LYS A 58 9.12 -1.58 23.96
CA LYS A 58 9.37 -0.44 23.09
C LYS A 58 8.10 0.33 22.79
N ARG A 59 8.23 1.64 22.62
CA ARG A 59 7.22 2.52 22.02
C ARG A 59 7.32 2.41 20.51
N VAL A 60 6.37 1.73 19.89
CA VAL A 60 6.39 1.38 18.48
C VAL A 60 5.65 2.42 17.66
N ALA A 61 6.28 2.90 16.58
CA ALA A 61 5.59 3.59 15.51
C ALA A 61 5.34 2.64 14.34
N VAL A 62 4.20 2.78 13.66
CA VAL A 62 3.87 2.01 12.46
C VAL A 62 3.66 2.95 11.29
N ALA A 63 4.47 2.79 10.24
CA ALA A 63 4.24 3.39 8.94
C ALA A 63 3.44 2.42 8.08
N GLY A 64 2.16 2.73 7.87
CA GLY A 64 1.20 1.82 7.28
C GLY A 64 0.00 2.53 6.66
N ASN A 65 -0.79 1.78 5.91
CA ASN A 65 -2.04 2.22 5.30
C ASN A 65 -3.04 1.04 5.29
N HIS A 66 -4.14 1.17 4.55
CA HIS A 66 -5.18 0.13 4.48
C HIS A 66 -4.67 -1.25 3.99
N THR A 67 -3.51 -1.32 3.36
CA THR A 67 -2.90 -2.58 2.89
C THR A 67 -2.15 -3.34 3.98
N SER A 68 -1.90 -2.70 5.13
CA SER A 68 -1.15 -3.24 6.27
C SER A 68 -1.93 -4.30 7.04
N LEU A 69 -2.29 -5.39 6.38
CA LEU A 69 -3.08 -6.49 6.94
C LEU A 69 -2.22 -7.72 7.25
N ILE A 70 -2.59 -8.41 8.33
CA ILE A 70 -2.23 -9.79 8.68
C ILE A 70 -3.53 -10.60 8.57
N GLY A 71 -3.66 -11.41 7.51
CA GLY A 71 -4.95 -11.97 7.13
C GLY A 71 -5.98 -10.86 6.89
N SER A 72 -7.06 -10.85 7.66
CA SER A 72 -8.11 -9.83 7.61
C SER A 72 -7.99 -8.73 8.67
N THR A 73 -6.95 -8.77 9.51
CA THR A 73 -6.78 -7.85 10.64
C THR A 73 -5.65 -6.88 10.37
N HIS A 74 -5.87 -5.59 10.66
CA HIS A 74 -4.84 -4.58 10.47
C HIS A 74 -3.64 -4.83 11.41
N LEU A 75 -2.42 -4.53 10.95
CA LEU A 75 -1.17 -4.74 11.69
C LEU A 75 -1.20 -4.05 13.06
N VAL A 76 -1.62 -2.78 13.11
CA VAL A 76 -1.77 -2.03 14.38
C VAL A 76 -2.74 -2.72 15.33
N ASP A 77 -3.87 -3.25 14.84
CA ASP A 77 -4.84 -3.94 15.70
C ASP A 77 -4.24 -5.23 16.25
N SER A 78 -3.47 -5.95 15.44
CA SER A 78 -2.75 -7.16 15.85
C SER A 78 -1.68 -6.87 16.90
N LEU A 79 -0.90 -5.79 16.71
CA LEU A 79 0.13 -5.34 17.66
C LEU A 79 -0.47 -4.94 19.00
N VAL A 80 -1.51 -4.10 18.98
CA VAL A 80 -2.20 -3.66 20.20
C VAL A 80 -2.82 -4.85 20.94
N SER A 81 -3.45 -5.78 20.21
CA SER A 81 -4.04 -6.99 20.81
C SER A 81 -2.98 -7.92 21.44
N ALA A 82 -1.75 -7.89 20.91
CA ALA A 82 -0.60 -8.61 21.47
C ALA A 82 0.09 -7.86 22.64
N GLY A 83 -0.45 -6.72 23.08
CA GLY A 83 0.11 -5.91 24.18
C GLY A 83 1.30 -5.03 23.78
N VAL A 84 1.58 -4.87 22.48
CA VAL A 84 2.61 -3.95 22.00
C VAL A 84 2.15 -2.51 22.17
N ARG A 85 3.01 -1.67 22.74
CA ARG A 85 2.75 -0.23 22.94
C ARG A 85 2.96 0.53 21.63
N VAL A 86 1.93 0.61 20.81
CA VAL A 86 1.91 1.46 19.61
C VAL A 86 1.60 2.91 20.02
N VAL A 87 2.51 3.84 19.76
CA VAL A 87 2.39 5.26 20.18
C VAL A 87 2.12 6.20 19.02
N ARG A 88 2.48 5.80 17.80
CA ARG A 88 2.38 6.65 16.61
C ARG A 88 2.06 5.83 15.38
N ILE A 89 1.27 6.41 14.49
CA ILE A 89 1.02 5.88 13.15
C ILE A 89 1.47 6.94 12.15
N PHE A 90 2.23 6.53 11.14
CA PHE A 90 2.57 7.35 9.99
C PHE A 90 1.83 6.82 8.77
N SER A 91 1.01 7.64 8.12
CA SER A 91 0.25 7.24 6.93
C SER A 91 0.64 8.12 5.75
N PRO A 92 0.89 7.54 4.56
CA PRO A 92 1.05 8.32 3.32
C PRO A 92 -0.34 8.77 2.80
N GLU A 93 -0.45 8.99 1.49
CA GLU A 93 -1.71 9.22 0.77
C GLU A 93 -2.80 8.16 1.06
N HIS A 94 -4.08 8.50 0.79
CA HIS A 94 -5.29 7.66 0.97
C HIS A 94 -5.65 7.31 2.42
N GLY A 95 -4.81 7.70 3.38
CA GLY A 95 -5.08 7.54 4.80
C GLY A 95 -4.91 6.11 5.32
N PHE A 96 -4.95 6.02 6.65
CA PHE A 96 -4.56 4.82 7.38
C PHE A 96 -5.55 3.64 7.23
N ARG A 97 -6.85 3.92 7.24
CA ARG A 97 -7.92 2.89 7.15
C ARG A 97 -8.59 2.82 5.77
N GLY A 98 -8.09 3.57 4.77
CA GLY A 98 -8.61 3.49 3.39
C GLY A 98 -10.01 4.08 3.21
N THR A 99 -10.45 4.95 4.12
CA THR A 99 -11.77 5.60 4.08
C THR A 99 -11.80 6.86 3.23
N ALA A 100 -10.69 7.23 2.58
CA ALA A 100 -10.55 8.46 1.79
C ALA A 100 -10.45 8.17 0.28
N PRO A 101 -10.98 9.04 -0.59
CA PRO A 101 -10.89 8.88 -2.05
C PRO A 101 -9.46 8.90 -2.59
N ASP A 102 -9.30 8.42 -3.83
CA ASP A 102 -8.00 8.40 -4.49
C ASP A 102 -7.40 9.80 -4.69
N GLY A 103 -6.14 9.98 -4.28
CA GLY A 103 -5.42 11.26 -4.36
C GLY A 103 -5.86 12.31 -3.33
N ALA A 104 -6.80 12.00 -2.44
CA ALA A 104 -7.27 12.92 -1.42
C ALA A 104 -6.26 13.06 -0.27
N TYR A 105 -6.06 14.30 0.19
CA TYR A 105 -5.31 14.59 1.40
C TYR A 105 -6.12 14.17 2.63
N VAL A 106 -5.53 13.31 3.47
CA VAL A 106 -6.08 12.96 4.78
C VAL A 106 -5.24 13.68 5.84
N PRO A 107 -5.84 14.60 6.63
CA PRO A 107 -5.10 15.29 7.67
C PRO A 107 -4.71 14.34 8.81
N SER A 108 -3.67 14.71 9.55
CA SER A 108 -3.34 14.05 10.82
C SER A 108 -4.53 14.09 11.78
N GLY A 109 -4.70 13.03 12.56
CA GLY A 109 -5.83 12.88 13.47
C GLY A 109 -5.70 11.64 14.34
N LEU A 110 -6.73 11.34 15.14
CA LEU A 110 -6.75 10.14 15.96
C LEU A 110 -7.38 8.97 15.19
N ASP A 111 -6.75 7.79 15.26
CA ASP A 111 -7.42 6.53 14.92
C ASP A 111 -8.56 6.33 15.91
N LYS A 112 -9.81 6.40 15.43
CA LYS A 112 -11.00 6.42 16.30
C LYS A 112 -11.12 5.16 17.17
N ASP A 113 -10.64 4.04 16.66
CA ASP A 113 -10.77 2.74 17.32
C ASP A 113 -9.74 2.52 18.42
N LYS A 114 -8.53 3.08 18.27
CA LYS A 114 -7.40 2.86 19.18
C LYS A 114 -6.94 4.09 19.95
N GLY A 115 -7.41 5.28 19.58
CA GLY A 115 -6.97 6.55 20.16
C GLY A 115 -5.51 6.90 19.87
N ILE A 116 -4.90 6.28 18.85
CA ILE A 116 -3.49 6.50 18.48
C ILE A 116 -3.40 7.65 17.48
N MET A 117 -2.42 8.52 17.65
CA MET A 117 -2.17 9.63 16.72
C MET A 117 -1.65 9.11 15.36
N VAL A 118 -2.43 9.40 14.31
CA VAL A 118 -2.09 9.21 12.91
C VAL A 118 -1.51 10.52 12.38
N VAL A 119 -0.25 10.49 11.96
CA VAL A 119 0.45 11.59 11.30
C VAL A 119 0.44 11.34 9.80
N SER A 120 -0.13 12.28 9.06
CA SER A 120 -0.09 12.28 7.60
C SER A 120 1.30 12.68 7.11
N LEU A 121 1.91 11.85 6.27
CA LEU A 121 3.18 12.11 5.58
C LEU A 121 2.96 12.51 4.12
N TYR A 122 1.78 13.06 3.78
CA TYR A 122 1.40 13.46 2.43
C TYR A 122 1.26 14.99 2.31
N GLY A 123 1.43 15.52 1.10
CA GLY A 123 1.34 16.96 0.82
C GLY A 123 2.57 17.74 1.30
N PRO A 124 2.41 18.84 2.08
CA PRO A 124 3.52 19.71 2.50
C PRO A 124 4.40 19.07 3.58
N ALA A 125 3.86 18.14 4.37
CA ALA A 125 4.56 17.47 5.46
C ALA A 125 4.90 16.03 5.07
N ARG A 126 6.00 15.84 4.33
CA ARG A 126 6.44 14.50 3.85
C ARG A 126 7.40 13.76 4.79
N ARG A 127 7.79 14.43 5.87
CA ARG A 127 8.73 13.93 6.88
C ARG A 127 8.11 14.13 8.25
N PRO A 128 8.28 13.17 9.18
CA PRO A 128 7.91 13.42 10.56
C PRO A 128 8.83 14.49 11.17
N THR A 129 8.30 15.28 12.11
CA THR A 129 9.11 16.22 12.89
C THR A 129 9.82 15.52 14.03
N ALA A 130 10.83 16.16 14.62
CA ALA A 130 11.54 15.65 15.79
C ALA A 130 10.58 15.39 16.97
N GLU A 131 9.58 16.26 17.16
CA GLU A 131 8.55 16.11 18.20
C GLU A 131 7.69 14.87 17.95
N GLN A 132 7.39 14.56 16.69
CA GLN A 132 6.62 13.37 16.30
C GLN A 132 7.39 12.06 16.47
N LEU A 133 8.73 12.14 16.56
CA LEU A 133 9.62 11.00 16.81
C LEU A 133 10.10 10.92 18.27
N SER A 134 9.86 11.96 19.08
CA SER A 134 10.40 12.07 20.44
C SER A 134 9.97 10.94 21.38
N ASP A 135 8.83 10.30 21.08
CA ASP A 135 8.29 9.19 21.85
C ASP A 135 8.42 7.82 21.16
N VAL A 136 9.19 7.72 20.10
CA VAL A 136 9.33 6.51 19.28
C VAL A 136 10.66 5.82 19.53
N ASP A 137 10.62 4.52 19.90
CA ASP A 137 11.81 3.70 20.13
C ASP A 137 12.14 2.78 18.94
N ILE A 138 11.16 2.51 18.07
CA ILE A 138 11.31 1.68 16.87
C ILE A 138 10.19 1.98 15.87
N ILE A 139 10.53 1.96 14.57
CA ILE A 139 9.56 2.11 13.48
C ILE A 139 9.41 0.80 12.72
N LEU A 140 8.16 0.37 12.53
CA LEU A 140 7.78 -0.67 11.58
C LEU A 140 7.27 -0.02 10.29
N PHE A 141 7.68 -0.52 9.14
CA PHE A 141 7.14 -0.13 7.84
C PHE A 141 6.45 -1.33 7.19
N ASP A 142 5.17 -1.19 6.84
CA ASP A 142 4.37 -2.26 6.25
C ASP A 142 3.35 -1.69 5.27
N MET A 143 3.67 -1.62 3.98
CA MET A 143 2.74 -1.16 2.94
C MET A 143 2.97 -1.91 1.64
N GLN A 144 1.88 -2.26 0.95
CA GLN A 144 1.95 -2.89 -0.36
C GLN A 144 2.26 -1.83 -1.43
N ASP A 145 3.45 -1.91 -2.03
CA ASP A 145 3.86 -1.14 -3.21
C ASP A 145 3.46 -1.91 -4.49
N VAL A 146 3.54 -1.24 -5.64
CA VAL A 146 3.33 -1.83 -6.96
C VAL A 146 4.63 -1.95 -7.78
N GLY A 147 5.75 -1.45 -7.28
CA GLY A 147 7.07 -1.58 -7.93
C GLY A 147 7.26 -0.63 -9.11
N ALA A 148 6.62 0.53 -9.10
CA ALA A 148 6.77 1.55 -10.13
C ALA A 148 7.23 2.87 -9.51
N ARG A 149 8.21 3.54 -10.15
CA ARG A 149 8.88 4.73 -9.59
C ARG A 149 7.94 5.89 -9.25
N PHE A 150 6.84 6.03 -9.98
CA PHE A 150 5.88 7.13 -9.78
C PHE A 150 4.89 6.86 -8.63
N TYR A 151 4.91 5.68 -8.01
CA TYR A 151 4.22 5.43 -6.74
C TYR A 151 5.07 5.92 -5.57
N THR A 152 4.43 6.63 -4.65
CA THR A 152 5.12 7.45 -3.65
C THR A 152 5.45 6.73 -2.34
N TYR A 153 4.98 5.49 -2.12
CA TYR A 153 5.24 4.75 -0.88
C TYR A 153 6.73 4.51 -0.63
N ILE A 154 7.52 4.12 -1.65
CA ILE A 154 8.97 3.97 -1.51
C ILE A 154 9.69 5.30 -1.19
N SER A 155 9.15 6.42 -1.68
CA SER A 155 9.66 7.75 -1.35
C SER A 155 9.36 8.10 0.11
N THR A 156 8.14 7.82 0.59
CA THR A 156 7.78 7.95 2.01
C THR A 156 8.67 7.10 2.89
N MET A 157 8.92 5.83 2.52
CA MET A 157 9.84 4.95 3.24
C MET A 157 11.24 5.56 3.32
N THR A 158 11.77 6.05 2.19
CA THR A 158 13.11 6.63 2.11
C THR A 158 13.24 7.85 3.04
N MET A 159 12.26 8.76 3.01
CA MET A 159 12.25 9.94 3.87
C MET A 159 12.14 9.55 5.35
N LEU A 160 11.32 8.56 5.67
CA LEU A 160 11.16 8.08 7.04
C LEU A 160 12.40 7.37 7.57
N MET A 161 13.08 6.56 6.75
CA MET A 161 14.36 5.93 7.09
C MET A 161 15.45 6.97 7.35
N GLN A 162 15.48 8.06 6.57
CA GLN A 162 16.42 9.16 6.81
C GLN A 162 16.18 9.83 8.16
N GLU A 163 14.93 10.15 8.51
CA GLU A 163 14.63 10.73 9.83
C GLU A 163 14.88 9.73 10.96
N ALA A 164 14.54 8.46 10.79
CA ALA A 164 14.87 7.41 11.75
C ALA A 164 16.38 7.35 12.02
N ALA A 165 17.21 7.38 10.97
CA ALA A 165 18.66 7.38 11.09
C ALA A 165 19.19 8.62 11.83
N ARG A 166 18.66 9.82 11.53
CA ARG A 166 19.03 11.07 12.22
C ARG A 166 18.74 11.04 13.71
N HIS A 167 17.69 10.33 14.10
CA HIS A 167 17.26 10.18 15.49
C HIS A 167 17.75 8.88 16.14
N SER A 168 18.59 8.08 15.45
CA SER A 168 19.07 6.77 15.93
C SER A 168 17.94 5.79 16.31
N ILE A 169 16.82 5.86 15.59
CA ILE A 169 15.65 4.98 15.79
C ILE A 169 15.80 3.76 14.87
N PRO A 170 15.82 2.53 15.42
CA PRO A 170 15.78 1.31 14.61
C PRO A 170 14.56 1.26 13.70
N PHE A 171 14.75 0.72 12.49
CA PHE A 171 13.73 0.65 11.46
C PHE A 171 13.61 -0.78 10.95
N ILE A 172 12.40 -1.33 10.96
CA ILE A 172 12.10 -2.69 10.48
C ILE A 172 11.14 -2.59 9.29
N VAL A 173 11.53 -3.16 8.15
CA VAL A 173 10.64 -3.33 6.99
C VAL A 173 9.98 -4.70 7.08
N LEU A 174 8.65 -4.71 7.10
CA LEU A 174 7.84 -5.93 6.97
C LEU A 174 7.61 -6.15 5.47
N ASP A 175 8.51 -6.93 4.87
CA ASP A 175 8.61 -7.06 3.42
C ASP A 175 7.37 -7.65 2.77
N ARG A 176 7.07 -7.19 1.55
CA ARG A 176 5.91 -7.57 0.73
C ARG A 176 6.33 -7.81 -0.72
N PRO A 177 5.63 -8.69 -1.46
CA PRO A 177 5.92 -8.93 -2.87
C PRO A 177 5.87 -7.66 -3.70
N ASN A 178 6.83 -7.49 -4.59
CA ASN A 178 6.71 -6.56 -5.69
C ASN A 178 5.87 -7.23 -6.81
N PRO A 179 4.64 -6.77 -7.12
CA PRO A 179 3.81 -7.37 -8.16
C PRO A 179 4.43 -7.26 -9.56
N ASN A 180 5.31 -6.27 -9.78
CA ASN A 180 6.08 -6.08 -11.01
C ASN A 180 7.54 -6.55 -10.87
N GLY A 181 7.89 -7.31 -9.83
CA GLY A 181 9.28 -7.72 -9.56
C GLY A 181 9.87 -8.74 -10.55
N HIS A 182 9.12 -9.15 -11.56
CA HIS A 182 9.52 -10.14 -12.56
C HIS A 182 10.22 -9.53 -13.79
N PHE A 183 10.25 -8.20 -13.91
CA PHE A 183 10.94 -7.50 -15.00
C PHE A 183 11.49 -6.15 -14.53
N ILE A 184 12.32 -5.53 -15.38
CA ILE A 184 12.88 -4.19 -15.17
C ILE A 184 12.65 -3.41 -16.48
N ASP A 185 12.11 -2.19 -16.37
CA ASP A 185 11.80 -1.30 -17.50
C ASP A 185 11.94 0.17 -17.08
N GLY A 186 12.17 1.10 -18.02
CA GLY A 186 12.61 2.48 -17.71
C GLY A 186 12.24 3.56 -18.73
#